data_AF-A0A7X7U518-F1
#
_entry.id   AF-A0A7X7U518-F1
#
_cell.length_a   1.000
_cell.length_b   1.000
_cell.length_c   1.000
_cell.angle_alpha   90.00
_cell.angle_beta   90.00
_cell.angle_gamma   90.00
#
_symmetry.space_group_name_H-M   'P 1'
#
loop_
_entity.id
_entity.type
_entity.pdbx_description
1 polymer ?
#
loop_
_entity_poly.entity_id
_entity_poly.type
_entity_poly.pdbx_seq_one_letter_code
_entity_poly.pdbx_strand_id
1 'polypeptide(L)'
;MRKAFTLMELVVALAILAVVLAIAGVIFRVSIDSHRLALANAEIMQKLRVLTDQLDADFRSLRKDAEIFVVWNAVPKLNYVAPEPNGTGSQAGTNFLGTRGYERFDRIMFFSTGDFQAYGRSERGNVARICYTMARGPSDNASEPNWAPDQKPWKRMLARTQHILIPPAPNSSDKPLDVNDFTTEQWLAWNSQEEIDRISLEGWKRIPWEQKINMLSVIGDITITAASGGGQFESDTAKEARGVLIDPAQPDSIHSLFCQGVGQFMVQGWNDQLDRWIPAVDPNEDGDLADSDFILTSDKKRLDPENDPGLWYPRGGSSLRDPNFPVNQIDQDHFNLIPGLGRALKFTFTLYDSRNLIKNGRTFTHIVYLDN
;
A
#
# COMPACT_ATOMS: atom_id res chain seq x y z
N MET A 1 -45.46 4.00 67.92
CA MET A 1 -44.35 4.96 68.04
C MET A 1 -43.60 5.01 66.71
N ARG A 2 -43.61 6.15 66.01
CA ARG A 2 -42.79 6.34 64.80
C ARG A 2 -41.36 6.59 65.26
N LYS A 3 -40.45 5.63 65.03
CA LYS A 3 -39.01 5.85 65.24
C LYS A 3 -38.54 6.84 64.18
N ALA A 4 -38.22 8.06 64.58
CA ALA A 4 -37.61 9.06 63.70
C ALA A 4 -36.16 8.65 63.43
N PHE A 5 -35.76 8.70 62.15
CA PHE A 5 -34.36 8.50 61.74
C PHE A 5 -33.46 9.55 62.39
N THR A 6 -32.30 9.13 62.88
CA THR A 6 -31.32 10.06 63.44
C THR A 6 -30.53 10.75 62.32
N LEU A 7 -30.11 12.00 62.56
CA LEU A 7 -29.35 12.78 61.58
C LEU A 7 -28.02 12.08 61.20
N MET A 8 -27.42 11.33 62.13
CA MET A 8 -26.25 10.48 61.89
C MET A 8 -26.52 9.35 60.90
N GLU A 9 -27.65 8.64 61.01
CA GLU A 9 -28.01 7.57 60.07
C GLU A 9 -28.23 8.09 58.65
N LEU A 10 -28.79 9.30 58.51
CA LEU A 10 -28.94 9.96 57.19
C LEU A 10 -27.58 10.27 56.56
N VAL A 11 -26.64 10.82 57.34
CA VAL A 11 -25.29 11.15 56.85
C VAL A 11 -24.54 9.89 56.43
N VAL A 12 -24.64 8.81 57.21
CA VAL A 12 -24.03 7.51 56.87
C VAL A 12 -24.64 6.94 55.59
N ALA A 13 -25.97 6.99 55.43
CA ALA A 13 -26.64 6.51 54.22
C ALA A 13 -26.20 7.31 52.97
N LEU A 14 -26.08 8.64 53.08
CA LEU A 14 -25.58 9.49 52.00
C LEU A 14 -24.12 9.19 51.67
N ALA A 15 -23.27 8.96 52.67
CA ALA A 15 -21.87 8.60 52.46
C ALA A 15 -21.74 7.25 51.74
N ILE A 16 -22.51 6.23 52.15
CA ILE A 16 -22.54 4.92 51.49
C ILE A 16 -23.03 5.07 50.04
N LEU A 17 -24.10 5.83 49.81
CA LEU A 17 -24.62 6.09 48.46
C LEU A 17 -23.55 6.75 47.58
N ALA A 18 -22.83 7.75 48.09
CA ALA A 18 -21.76 8.41 47.36
C ALA A 18 -20.62 7.44 46.97
N VAL A 19 -20.22 6.56 47.90
CA VAL A 19 -19.19 5.53 47.63
C VAL A 19 -19.68 4.54 46.57
N VAL A 20 -20.91 4.06 46.67
CA VAL A 20 -21.49 3.13 45.69
C VAL A 20 -21.58 3.77 44.30
N LEU A 21 -22.02 5.04 44.22
CA LEU A 21 -22.07 5.77 42.95
C LEU A 21 -20.68 5.99 42.36
N ALA A 22 -19.66 6.27 43.18
CA ALA A 22 -18.28 6.40 42.72
C ALA A 22 -17.75 5.08 42.14
N ILE A 23 -17.97 3.96 42.84
CA ILE A 23 -17.56 2.62 42.36
C ILE A 23 -18.31 2.25 41.08
N ALA A 24 -19.63 2.45 41.05
CA ALA A 24 -20.44 2.19 39.87
C ALA A 24 -20.00 3.03 38.67
N GLY A 25 -19.63 4.29 38.89
CA GLY A 25 -19.08 5.17 37.86
C GLY A 25 -17.77 4.65 37.26
N VAL A 26 -16.86 4.13 38.09
CA VAL A 26 -15.61 3.51 37.63
C VAL A 26 -15.89 2.25 36.81
N ILE A 27 -16.75 1.35 37.30
CA ILE A 27 -17.11 0.11 36.59
C ILE A 27 -17.75 0.44 35.24
N PHE A 28 -18.68 1.40 35.21
CA PHE A 28 -19.37 1.80 34.00
C PHE A 28 -18.40 2.41 32.97
N ARG A 29 -17.45 3.24 33.43
CA ARG A 29 -16.40 3.79 32.56
C ARG A 29 -15.54 2.67 31.94
N VAL A 30 -15.04 1.74 32.76
CA VAL A 30 -14.23 0.60 32.28
C VAL A 30 -15.04 -0.27 31.31
N SER A 31 -16.33 -0.49 31.58
CA SER A 31 -17.23 -1.24 30.69
C SER A 31 -17.41 -0.54 29.33
N ILE A 32 -17.64 0.78 29.32
CA ILE A 32 -17.74 1.56 28.08
C ILE A 32 -16.42 1.53 27.29
N ASP A 33 -15.29 1.73 27.96
CA ASP A 33 -13.98 1.74 27.30
C ASP A 33 -13.66 0.37 26.69
N SER A 34 -14.00 -0.72 27.40
CA SER A 34 -13.88 -2.10 26.90
C SER A 34 -14.77 -2.34 25.68
N HIS A 35 -16.03 -1.90 25.73
CA HIS A 35 -16.96 -2.03 24.61
C HIS A 35 -16.49 -1.25 23.37
N ARG A 36 -15.98 -0.02 23.56
CA ARG A 36 -15.41 0.79 22.47
C ARG A 36 -14.19 0.13 21.85
N LEU A 37 -13.30 -0.43 22.67
CA LEU A 37 -12.11 -1.14 22.19
C LEU A 37 -12.49 -2.44 21.45
N ALA A 38 -13.52 -3.16 21.92
CA ALA A 38 -14.04 -4.34 21.24
C ALA A 38 -14.59 -4.00 19.85
N LEU A 39 -15.36 -2.91 19.73
CA LEU A 39 -15.85 -2.42 18.43
C LEU A 39 -14.72 -2.00 17.49
N ALA A 40 -13.69 -1.30 18.01
CA ALA A 40 -12.51 -0.93 17.22
C ALA A 40 -11.76 -2.17 16.69
N ASN A 41 -11.60 -3.21 17.51
CA ASN A 41 -11.01 -4.47 17.07
C ASN A 41 -11.87 -5.15 15.99
N ALA A 42 -13.19 -5.17 16.16
CA ALA A 42 -14.10 -5.77 15.17
C ALA A 42 -13.99 -5.05 13.82
N GLU A 43 -13.93 -3.71 13.82
CA GLU A 43 -13.69 -2.91 12.61
C GLU A 43 -12.38 -3.29 11.92
N ILE A 44 -11.27 -3.38 12.67
CA ILE A 44 -9.97 -3.77 12.12
C ILE A 44 -10.00 -5.18 11.51
N MET A 45 -10.63 -6.14 12.19
CA MET A 45 -10.73 -7.52 11.69
C MET A 45 -11.61 -7.62 10.44
N GLN A 46 -12.66 -6.80 10.34
CA GLN A 46 -13.48 -6.69 9.13
C GLN A 46 -12.65 -6.15 7.95
N LYS A 47 -11.87 -5.09 8.16
CA LYS A 47 -10.95 -4.55 7.15
C LYS A 47 -9.95 -5.60 6.70
N LEU A 48 -9.32 -6.30 7.64
CA LEU A 48 -8.36 -7.36 7.33
C LEU A 48 -8.98 -8.43 6.43
N ARG A 49 -10.17 -8.92 6.78
CA ARG A 49 -10.85 -9.95 5.99
C ARG A 49 -11.11 -9.50 4.56
N VAL A 50 -11.62 -8.28 4.37
CA VAL A 50 -11.89 -7.73 3.02
C VAL A 50 -10.59 -7.61 2.23
N LEU A 51 -9.51 -7.13 2.86
CA LEU A 51 -8.19 -7.04 2.24
C LEU A 51 -7.66 -8.41 1.78
N THR A 52 -7.69 -9.42 2.66
CA THR A 52 -7.17 -10.75 2.36
C THR A 52 -8.02 -11.47 1.32
N ASP A 53 -9.35 -11.40 1.43
CA ASP A 53 -10.27 -12.04 0.49
C ASP A 53 -10.10 -11.45 -0.93
N GLN A 54 -9.92 -10.14 -1.04
CA GLN A 54 -9.69 -9.48 -2.35
C GLN A 54 -8.31 -9.78 -2.94
N LEU A 55 -7.26 -9.79 -2.12
CA LEU A 55 -5.92 -10.18 -2.57
C LEU A 55 -5.93 -11.61 -3.11
N ASP A 56 -6.54 -12.54 -2.38
CA ASP A 56 -6.67 -13.93 -2.83
C ASP A 56 -7.46 -14.02 -4.14
N ALA A 57 -8.54 -13.24 -4.28
CA ALA A 57 -9.33 -13.22 -5.51
C ALA A 57 -8.53 -12.70 -6.70
N ASP A 58 -7.80 -11.59 -6.53
CA ASP A 58 -7.06 -10.95 -7.64
C ASP A 58 -5.87 -11.78 -8.09
N PHE A 59 -5.13 -12.36 -7.14
CA PHE A 59 -3.92 -13.14 -7.45
C PHE A 59 -4.20 -14.59 -7.85
N ARG A 60 -5.37 -15.16 -7.50
CA ARG A 60 -5.76 -16.51 -7.93
C ARG A 60 -5.75 -16.67 -9.46
N SER A 61 -6.05 -15.60 -10.18
CA SER A 61 -6.12 -15.58 -11.64
C SER A 61 -5.06 -14.67 -12.26
N LEU A 62 -3.93 -14.49 -11.56
CA LEU A 62 -2.77 -13.75 -12.01
C LEU A 62 -2.30 -14.24 -13.39
N ARG A 63 -2.11 -13.30 -14.31
CA ARG A 63 -1.59 -13.57 -15.65
C ARG A 63 -0.06 -13.53 -15.63
N LYS A 64 0.53 -14.72 -15.49
CA LYS A 64 2.00 -14.92 -15.52
C LYS A 64 2.64 -14.63 -16.89
N ASP A 65 1.86 -14.54 -17.96
CA ASP A 65 2.34 -14.12 -19.29
C ASP A 65 2.30 -12.60 -19.49
N ALA A 66 1.80 -11.84 -18.51
CA ALA A 66 1.62 -10.40 -18.55
C ALA A 66 2.63 -9.67 -17.66
N GLU A 67 2.60 -8.35 -17.71
CA GLU A 67 3.53 -7.53 -16.94
C GLU A 67 3.17 -7.54 -15.45
N ILE A 68 4.19 -7.68 -14.59
CA ILE A 68 4.09 -7.40 -13.15
C ILE A 68 5.10 -6.31 -12.84
N PHE A 69 4.65 -5.29 -12.14
CA PHE A 69 5.45 -4.15 -11.78
C PHE A 69 5.32 -3.87 -10.28
N VAL A 70 6.44 -3.83 -9.57
CA VAL A 70 6.47 -3.60 -8.12
C VAL A 70 7.47 -2.49 -7.83
N VAL A 71 7.09 -1.58 -6.95
CA VAL A 71 7.96 -0.54 -6.41
C VAL A 71 7.92 -0.67 -4.90
N TRP A 72 9.07 -0.80 -4.27
CA TRP A 72 9.16 -0.87 -2.82
C TRP A 72 9.67 0.46 -2.28
N ASN A 73 8.83 1.13 -1.50
CA ASN A 73 9.13 2.46 -0.99
C ASN A 73 9.20 2.41 0.53
N ALA A 74 10.33 2.80 1.10
CA ALA A 74 10.59 2.79 2.53
C ALA A 74 10.92 4.21 3.02
N VAL A 75 9.98 4.84 3.70
CA VAL A 75 10.12 6.22 4.19
C VAL A 75 10.51 6.22 5.67
N PRO A 76 11.50 7.02 6.08
CA PRO A 76 11.85 7.14 7.49
C PRO A 76 10.69 7.71 8.32
N LYS A 77 10.43 7.14 9.50
CA LYS A 77 9.44 7.66 10.45
C LYS A 77 9.95 8.96 11.08
N LEU A 78 9.24 10.04 10.81
CA LEU A 78 9.46 11.32 11.48
C LEU A 78 9.33 11.14 13.01
N ASN A 79 10.38 11.50 13.74
CA ASN A 79 10.47 11.40 15.21
C ASN A 79 10.54 9.98 15.79
N TYR A 80 10.91 8.96 15.00
CA TYR A 80 11.21 7.66 15.58
C TYR A 80 12.43 7.76 16.50
N VAL A 81 12.23 7.44 17.77
CA VAL A 81 13.31 7.28 18.75
C VAL A 81 13.50 5.78 18.94
N ALA A 82 14.64 5.29 18.47
CA ALA A 82 14.97 3.90 18.66
C ALA A 82 15.11 3.58 20.16
N PRO A 83 14.54 2.46 20.65
CA PRO A 83 14.79 2.03 22.02
C PRO A 83 16.28 1.68 22.15
N GLU A 84 16.99 2.32 23.09
CA GLU A 84 18.41 2.03 23.29
C GLU A 84 18.61 0.59 23.79
N PRO A 85 19.64 -0.14 23.32
CA PRO A 85 19.88 -1.52 23.71
C PRO A 85 20.13 -1.72 25.21
N ASN A 86 20.54 -0.68 25.96
CA ASN A 86 21.06 -0.81 27.34
C ASN A 86 20.59 0.28 28.32
N GLY A 87 19.40 0.86 28.17
CA GLY A 87 18.71 1.59 29.26
C GLY A 87 19.41 2.82 29.86
N THR A 88 20.50 3.33 29.28
CA THR A 88 21.24 4.50 29.80
C THR A 88 21.01 5.73 28.94
N GLY A 89 19.85 6.36 29.13
CA GLY A 89 19.59 7.74 28.71
C GLY A 89 19.26 7.88 27.24
N SER A 90 17.98 8.04 26.93
CA SER A 90 17.48 8.38 25.60
C SER A 90 18.16 9.63 25.05
N GLN A 91 19.18 9.46 24.21
CA GLN A 91 19.55 10.54 23.30
C GLN A 91 18.52 10.59 22.19
N ALA A 92 17.91 11.76 21.98
CA ALA A 92 17.18 12.07 20.76
C ALA A 92 18.19 12.10 19.60
N GLY A 93 18.62 10.92 19.16
CA GLY A 93 19.64 10.71 18.15
C GLY A 93 18.98 10.30 16.84
N THR A 94 19.53 10.83 15.75
CA THR A 94 19.16 10.63 14.34
C THR A 94 19.33 9.20 13.81
N ASN A 95 19.31 8.20 14.69
CA ASN A 95 19.61 6.81 14.37
C ASN A 95 18.30 6.10 14.00
N PHE A 96 18.05 6.01 12.70
CA PHE A 96 17.02 5.15 12.12
C PHE A 96 17.44 3.68 12.30
N LEU A 97 17.39 3.18 13.53
CA LEU A 97 17.85 1.82 13.85
C LEU A 97 16.85 0.80 13.31
N GLY A 98 17.25 0.18 12.20
CA GLY A 98 16.65 -0.99 11.58
C GLY A 98 15.24 -0.81 11.03
N THR A 99 14.59 -1.93 10.73
CA THR A 99 13.27 -2.00 10.06
C THR A 99 12.19 -1.17 10.76
N ARG A 100 12.28 -0.97 12.08
CA ARG A 100 11.28 -0.21 12.87
C ARG A 100 11.30 1.29 12.61
N GLY A 101 12.43 1.83 12.17
CA GLY A 101 12.62 3.25 11.83
C GLY A 101 11.95 3.69 10.54
N TYR A 102 11.35 2.76 9.78
CA TYR A 102 10.77 3.01 8.47
C TYR A 102 9.29 2.60 8.41
N GLU A 103 8.55 3.28 7.53
CA GLU A 103 7.21 2.90 7.05
C GLU A 103 7.31 2.50 5.59
N ARG A 104 6.47 1.55 5.17
CA ARG A 104 6.44 1.03 3.80
C ARG A 104 5.19 1.50 3.06
N PHE A 105 5.39 1.98 1.84
CA PHE A 105 4.35 2.47 0.94
C PHE A 105 4.50 1.78 -0.41
N ASP A 106 4.60 0.45 -0.37
CA ASP A 106 4.89 -0.35 -1.55
C ASP A 106 3.72 -0.28 -2.54
N ARG A 107 4.03 -0.57 -3.80
CA ARG A 107 3.08 -0.47 -4.91
C ARG A 107 3.25 -1.69 -5.79
N ILE A 108 2.14 -2.26 -6.23
CA ILE A 108 2.16 -3.42 -7.11
C ILE A 108 1.09 -3.27 -8.17
N MET A 109 1.48 -3.48 -9.43
CA MET A 109 0.61 -3.59 -10.58
C MET A 109 0.82 -4.96 -11.24
N PHE A 110 -0.28 -5.59 -11.63
CA PHE A 110 -0.27 -6.86 -12.33
C PHE A 110 -1.53 -7.00 -13.18
N PHE A 111 -1.57 -7.99 -14.05
CA PHE A 111 -2.77 -8.36 -14.79
C PHE A 111 -3.41 -9.59 -14.20
N SER A 112 -4.73 -9.59 -14.13
CA SER A 112 -5.51 -10.74 -13.70
C SER A 112 -6.62 -11.04 -14.70
N THR A 113 -7.08 -12.29 -14.68
CA THR A 113 -8.26 -12.73 -15.42
C THR A 113 -9.45 -12.90 -14.50
N GLY A 114 -10.65 -12.62 -14.98
CA GLY A 114 -11.85 -12.66 -14.17
C GLY A 114 -13.07 -12.24 -14.96
N ASP A 115 -14.16 -11.93 -14.27
CA ASP A 115 -15.33 -11.26 -14.86
C ASP A 115 -15.38 -9.86 -14.28
N PHE A 116 -14.64 -8.93 -14.90
CA PHE A 116 -14.54 -7.55 -14.44
C PHE A 116 -15.65 -6.70 -15.05
N GLN A 117 -16.19 -5.78 -14.25
CA GLN A 117 -17.19 -4.81 -14.67
C GLN A 117 -16.81 -3.42 -14.14
N ALA A 118 -16.91 -2.42 -15.01
CA ALA A 118 -16.65 -1.04 -14.63
C ALA A 118 -17.79 -0.49 -13.76
N TYR A 119 -17.46 0.31 -12.76
CA TYR A 119 -18.41 0.91 -11.84
C TYR A 119 -19.34 1.89 -12.57
N GLY A 120 -20.65 1.73 -12.35
CA GLY A 120 -21.66 2.59 -12.97
C GLY A 120 -21.75 2.49 -14.50
N ARG A 121 -21.08 1.49 -15.10
CA ARG A 121 -20.96 1.31 -16.56
C ARG A 121 -21.35 -0.12 -16.97
N SER A 122 -21.63 -0.28 -18.26
CA SER A 122 -22.08 -1.56 -18.84
C SER A 122 -20.93 -2.42 -19.36
N GLU A 123 -19.75 -1.82 -19.47
CA GLU A 123 -18.55 -2.43 -20.00
C GLU A 123 -18.02 -3.51 -19.05
N ARG A 124 -17.72 -4.65 -19.67
CA ARG A 124 -17.17 -5.82 -19.00
C ARG A 124 -15.98 -6.33 -19.79
N GLY A 125 -15.06 -7.00 -19.11
CA GLY A 125 -13.91 -7.61 -19.75
C GLY A 125 -13.32 -8.70 -18.89
N ASN A 126 -12.59 -9.61 -19.54
CA ASN A 126 -12.06 -10.79 -18.88
C ASN A 126 -10.63 -10.61 -18.37
N VAL A 127 -10.01 -9.48 -18.65
CA VAL A 127 -8.65 -9.13 -18.27
C VAL A 127 -8.67 -7.73 -17.71
N ALA A 128 -8.05 -7.52 -16.56
CA ALA A 128 -7.86 -6.21 -15.98
C ALA A 128 -6.43 -6.04 -15.49
N ARG A 129 -5.91 -4.81 -15.62
CA ARG A 129 -4.75 -4.33 -14.87
C ARG A 129 -5.23 -3.93 -13.48
N ILE A 130 -4.64 -4.51 -12.45
CA ILE A 130 -4.97 -4.23 -11.06
C ILE A 130 -3.75 -3.58 -10.42
N CYS A 131 -3.95 -2.49 -9.68
CA CYS A 131 -2.90 -1.84 -8.92
C CYS A 131 -3.31 -1.62 -7.47
N TYR A 132 -2.41 -1.97 -6.55
CA TYR A 132 -2.50 -1.60 -5.13
C TYR A 132 -1.44 -0.55 -4.81
N THR A 133 -1.88 0.55 -4.20
CA THR A 133 -1.00 1.64 -3.79
C THR A 133 -1.63 2.44 -2.65
N MET A 134 -0.81 3.11 -1.86
CA MET A 134 -1.28 4.07 -0.87
C MET A 134 -1.71 5.35 -1.58
N ALA A 135 -3.00 5.71 -1.48
CA ALA A 135 -3.53 6.88 -2.14
C ALA A 135 -3.12 8.18 -1.45
N ARG A 136 -2.94 9.20 -2.27
CA ARG A 136 -2.84 10.59 -1.81
C ARG A 136 -4.24 11.19 -1.68
N GLY A 137 -4.38 12.13 -0.75
CA GLY A 137 -5.61 12.88 -0.53
C GLY A 137 -5.57 14.24 -1.23
N PRO A 138 -6.73 14.91 -1.37
CA PRO A 138 -6.78 16.28 -1.87
C PRO A 138 -6.06 17.24 -0.93
N SER A 139 -5.59 18.36 -1.48
CA SER A 139 -5.01 19.48 -0.76
C SER A 139 -5.46 20.80 -1.41
N ASP A 140 -5.22 21.93 -0.73
CA ASP A 140 -5.54 23.25 -1.26
C ASP A 140 -4.69 23.63 -2.50
N ASN A 141 -3.57 22.94 -2.71
CA ASN A 141 -2.66 23.14 -3.84
C ASN A 141 -2.56 21.86 -4.68
N ALA A 142 -3.16 21.85 -5.87
CA ALA A 142 -3.19 20.67 -6.75
C ALA A 142 -1.79 20.14 -7.12
N SER A 143 -0.76 21.00 -7.14
CA SER A 143 0.64 20.61 -7.39
C SER A 143 1.31 19.94 -6.18
N GLU A 144 0.70 20.04 -4.99
CA GLU A 144 1.19 19.48 -3.74
C GLU A 144 0.06 18.70 -3.04
N PRO A 145 -0.37 17.56 -3.60
CA PRO A 145 -1.40 16.73 -2.98
C PRO A 145 -0.93 16.23 -1.62
N ASN A 146 -1.88 15.84 -0.78
CA ASN A 146 -1.56 15.31 0.54
C ASN A 146 -1.03 13.87 0.40
N TRP A 147 0.28 13.72 0.25
CA TRP A 147 0.94 12.43 0.02
C TRP A 147 0.71 11.45 1.16
N ALA A 148 0.69 10.15 0.86
CA ALA A 148 0.45 9.13 1.87
C ALA A 148 1.40 9.21 3.08
N PRO A 149 2.71 9.46 2.92
CA PRO A 149 3.62 9.64 4.07
C PRO A 149 3.24 10.81 4.98
N ASP A 150 2.73 11.90 4.41
CA ASP A 150 2.34 13.13 5.14
C ASP A 150 0.98 13.00 5.85
N GLN A 151 0.16 12.05 5.42
CA GLN A 151 -1.11 11.75 6.06
C GLN A 151 -0.91 11.04 7.41
N LYS A 152 -1.82 11.32 8.36
CA LYS A 152 -1.87 10.56 9.62
C LYS A 152 -2.20 9.09 9.34
N PRO A 153 -1.54 8.10 10.00
CA PRO A 153 -1.72 6.68 9.67
C PRO A 153 -3.17 6.18 9.65
N TRP A 154 -4.01 6.63 10.58
CA TRP A 154 -5.44 6.24 10.64
C TRP A 154 -6.34 6.94 9.62
N LYS A 155 -5.82 7.93 8.88
CA LYS A 155 -6.51 8.61 7.78
C LYS A 155 -6.03 8.15 6.40
N ARG A 156 -4.92 7.42 6.34
CA ARG A 156 -4.35 6.90 5.10
C ARG A 156 -5.31 5.94 4.42
N MET A 157 -5.26 5.93 3.09
CA MET A 157 -6.15 5.16 2.23
C MET A 157 -5.33 4.21 1.38
N LEU A 158 -5.71 2.94 1.36
CA LEU A 158 -5.23 2.00 0.36
C LEU A 158 -6.18 2.06 -0.83
N ALA A 159 -5.63 2.34 -2.00
CA ALA A 159 -6.34 2.26 -3.27
C ALA A 159 -6.15 0.89 -3.91
N ARG A 160 -7.20 0.45 -4.59
CA ARG A 160 -7.17 -0.65 -5.55
C ARG A 160 -7.78 -0.14 -6.85
N THR A 161 -6.96 0.22 -7.82
CA THR A 161 -7.45 0.59 -9.15
C THR A 161 -7.58 -0.66 -10.01
N GLN A 162 -8.63 -0.72 -10.83
CA GLN A 162 -8.82 -1.75 -11.83
C GLN A 162 -9.03 -1.09 -13.18
N HIS A 163 -8.28 -1.50 -14.18
CA HIS A 163 -8.48 -1.05 -15.55
C HIS A 163 -8.77 -2.27 -16.42
N ILE A 164 -10.00 -2.36 -16.90
CA ILE A 164 -10.49 -3.43 -17.74
C ILE A 164 -9.93 -3.22 -19.14
N LEU A 165 -9.25 -4.23 -19.66
CA LEU A 165 -8.69 -4.18 -21.01
C LEU A 165 -9.77 -4.56 -22.01
N ILE A 166 -10.21 -3.57 -22.79
CA ILE A 166 -11.22 -3.75 -23.82
C ILE A 166 -10.59 -3.38 -25.16
N PRO A 167 -10.26 -4.37 -26.02
CA PRO A 167 -9.71 -4.09 -27.34
C PRO A 167 -10.66 -3.18 -28.13
N PRO A 168 -10.16 -2.13 -28.80
CA PRO A 168 -10.99 -1.29 -29.65
C PRO A 168 -11.60 -2.16 -30.76
N ALA A 169 -12.91 -2.07 -30.96
CA ALA A 169 -13.56 -2.89 -31.97
C ALA A 169 -13.16 -2.37 -33.37
N PRO A 170 -12.80 -3.27 -34.31
CA PRO A 170 -12.53 -2.88 -35.69
C PRO A 170 -13.82 -2.27 -36.25
N ASN A 171 -13.80 -0.97 -36.56
CA ASN A 171 -14.94 -0.14 -37.01
C ASN A 171 -15.76 0.57 -35.92
N SER A 172 -15.35 0.54 -34.65
CA SER A 172 -15.94 1.44 -33.63
C SER A 172 -15.31 2.83 -33.69
N SER A 173 -16.05 3.85 -33.24
CA SER A 173 -15.50 5.19 -32.97
C SER A 173 -14.60 5.23 -31.74
N ASP A 174 -14.44 4.10 -31.04
CA ASP A 174 -13.65 4.02 -29.81
C ASP A 174 -12.18 4.15 -30.15
N LYS A 175 -11.57 5.22 -29.66
CA LYS A 175 -10.14 5.44 -29.84
C LYS A 175 -9.35 4.44 -29.01
N PRO A 176 -8.26 3.85 -29.55
CA PRO A 176 -7.32 3.09 -28.74
C PRO A 176 -6.75 3.97 -27.64
N LEU A 177 -6.25 3.34 -26.56
CA LEU A 177 -5.49 4.04 -25.53
C LEU A 177 -4.27 4.72 -26.18
N ASP A 178 -4.24 6.05 -26.10
CA ASP A 178 -3.17 6.90 -26.60
C ASP A 178 -2.83 7.93 -25.52
N VAL A 179 -1.62 7.80 -24.97
CA VAL A 179 -1.15 8.57 -23.80
C VAL A 179 -0.07 9.60 -24.15
N ASN A 180 0.25 9.77 -25.44
CA ASN A 180 1.41 10.58 -25.87
C ASN A 180 1.31 12.05 -25.46
N ASP A 181 0.10 12.61 -25.52
CA ASP A 181 -0.15 14.04 -25.27
C ASP A 181 -0.98 14.26 -24.00
N PHE A 182 -0.96 13.30 -23.07
CA PHE A 182 -1.72 13.44 -21.82
C PHE A 182 -1.20 14.62 -20.99
N THR A 183 -2.10 15.53 -20.63
CA THR A 183 -1.83 16.52 -19.59
C THR A 183 -1.76 15.85 -18.22
N THR A 184 -1.25 16.57 -17.22
CA THR A 184 -1.25 16.14 -15.82
C THR A 184 -2.64 15.67 -15.35
N GLU A 185 -3.69 16.42 -15.70
CA GLU A 185 -5.07 16.09 -15.34
C GLU A 185 -5.56 14.84 -16.05
N GLN A 186 -5.17 14.61 -17.30
CA GLN A 186 -5.56 13.41 -18.05
C GLN A 186 -4.87 12.16 -17.52
N TRP A 187 -3.58 12.25 -17.17
CA TRP A 187 -2.87 11.17 -16.47
C TRP A 187 -3.54 10.81 -15.15
N LEU A 188 -3.92 11.83 -14.39
CA LEU A 188 -4.61 11.70 -13.11
C LEU A 188 -5.99 11.03 -13.26
N ALA A 189 -6.79 11.54 -14.19
CA ALA A 189 -8.11 11.02 -14.49
C ALA A 189 -8.01 9.57 -14.95
N TRP A 190 -7.12 9.28 -15.90
CA TRP A 190 -6.84 7.92 -16.34
C TRP A 190 -6.51 7.02 -15.17
N ASN A 191 -5.47 7.32 -14.37
CA ASN A 191 -5.02 6.40 -13.33
C ASN A 191 -5.93 6.28 -12.10
N SER A 192 -6.72 7.32 -11.78
CA SER A 192 -7.50 7.39 -10.53
C SER A 192 -9.02 7.28 -10.71
N GLN A 193 -9.54 7.64 -11.88
CA GLN A 193 -10.98 7.81 -12.14
C GLN A 193 -11.49 6.92 -13.27
N GLU A 194 -10.63 6.56 -14.24
CA GLU A 194 -11.01 5.65 -15.30
C GLU A 194 -10.78 4.19 -14.89
N GLU A 195 -11.64 3.29 -15.39
CA GLU A 195 -11.55 1.85 -15.12
C GLU A 195 -11.43 1.05 -16.42
N ILE A 196 -11.17 1.70 -17.55
CA ILE A 196 -11.15 1.04 -18.86
C ILE A 196 -9.92 1.50 -19.63
N ASP A 197 -9.09 0.53 -20.01
CA ASP A 197 -8.03 0.76 -20.99
C ASP A 197 -8.49 0.18 -22.33
N ARG A 198 -8.67 1.05 -23.34
CA ARG A 198 -9.07 0.66 -24.70
C ARG A 198 -7.89 0.05 -25.47
N ILE A 199 -7.42 -1.11 -25.00
CA ILE A 199 -6.27 -1.83 -25.53
C ILE A 199 -6.39 -3.32 -25.23
N SER A 200 -5.85 -4.17 -26.09
CA SER A 200 -5.70 -5.60 -25.79
C SER A 200 -4.48 -5.85 -24.91
N LEU A 201 -4.41 -7.00 -24.25
CA LEU A 201 -3.23 -7.37 -23.47
C LEU A 201 -1.96 -7.43 -24.34
N GLU A 202 -2.07 -7.96 -25.56
CA GLU A 202 -0.96 -7.96 -26.53
C GLU A 202 -0.61 -6.55 -27.01
N GLY A 203 -1.61 -5.67 -27.14
CA GLY A 203 -1.38 -4.25 -27.42
C GLY A 203 -0.61 -3.58 -26.28
N TRP A 204 -1.01 -3.82 -25.03
CA TRP A 204 -0.32 -3.32 -23.84
C TRP A 204 1.13 -3.76 -23.82
N LYS A 205 1.39 -5.05 -24.03
CA LYS A 205 2.74 -5.59 -24.17
C LYS A 205 3.50 -4.84 -25.27
N ARG A 206 2.91 -4.50 -26.41
CA ARG A 206 3.64 -3.87 -27.53
C ARG A 206 3.80 -2.35 -27.44
N ILE A 207 3.31 -1.69 -26.39
CA ILE A 207 3.48 -0.24 -26.20
C ILE A 207 4.98 0.12 -26.27
N PRO A 208 5.36 1.15 -27.06
CA PRO A 208 6.72 1.65 -27.13
C PRO A 208 7.31 2.01 -25.76
N TRP A 209 8.62 1.85 -25.61
CA TRP A 209 9.32 2.01 -24.34
C TRP A 209 9.13 3.40 -23.71
N GLU A 210 9.23 4.46 -24.51
CA GLU A 210 9.05 5.86 -24.08
C GLU A 210 7.67 6.06 -23.42
N GLN A 211 6.61 5.62 -24.10
CA GLN A 211 5.23 5.68 -23.57
C GLN A 211 5.06 4.79 -22.34
N LYS A 212 5.65 3.59 -22.35
CA LYS A 212 5.54 2.62 -21.26
C LYS A 212 6.10 3.16 -19.95
N ILE A 213 7.26 3.82 -20.01
CA ILE A 213 7.90 4.43 -18.84
C ILE A 213 6.98 5.48 -18.20
N ASN A 214 6.36 6.34 -19.00
CA ASN A 214 5.42 7.34 -18.50
C ASN A 214 4.22 6.71 -17.80
N MET A 215 3.63 5.68 -18.40
CA MET A 215 2.52 4.94 -17.80
C MET A 215 2.93 4.28 -16.48
N LEU A 216 4.08 3.58 -16.45
CA LEU A 216 4.56 2.91 -15.24
C LEU A 216 4.98 3.91 -14.16
N SER A 217 5.50 5.08 -14.52
CA SER A 217 5.81 6.17 -13.59
C SER A 217 4.55 6.72 -12.92
N VAL A 218 3.46 6.88 -13.68
CA VAL A 218 2.16 7.30 -13.14
C VAL A 218 1.58 6.22 -12.22
N ILE A 219 1.56 4.95 -12.65
CA ILE A 219 1.04 3.84 -11.83
C ILE A 219 1.88 3.64 -10.56
N GLY A 220 3.20 3.67 -10.70
CA GLY A 220 4.18 3.41 -9.65
C GLY A 220 4.53 4.59 -8.77
N ASP A 221 4.01 5.79 -9.08
CA ASP A 221 4.29 7.00 -8.32
C ASP A 221 5.79 7.22 -8.06
N ILE A 222 6.59 7.02 -9.10
CA ILE A 222 8.06 7.20 -9.11
C ILE A 222 8.52 7.72 -10.47
N THR A 223 9.70 8.35 -10.51
CA THR A 223 10.39 8.60 -11.78
C THR A 223 11.12 7.33 -12.19
N ILE A 224 10.77 6.76 -13.34
CA ILE A 224 11.48 5.61 -13.89
C ILE A 224 12.55 6.14 -14.84
N THR A 225 13.79 5.72 -14.59
CA THR A 225 14.91 5.87 -15.51
C THR A 225 15.31 4.48 -16.00
N ALA A 226 15.38 4.28 -17.31
CA ALA A 226 15.80 3.00 -17.86
C ALA A 226 16.66 3.16 -19.10
N ALA A 227 17.70 2.34 -19.21
CA ALA A 227 18.52 2.25 -20.40
C ALA A 227 17.97 1.17 -21.33
N SER A 228 17.75 1.51 -22.60
CA SER A 228 17.36 0.55 -23.64
C SER A 228 18.00 0.93 -24.97
N GLY A 229 18.55 -0.05 -25.70
CA GLY A 229 19.08 0.17 -27.05
C GLY A 229 20.20 1.22 -27.17
N GLY A 230 20.96 1.49 -26.10
CA GLY A 230 22.02 2.51 -26.08
C GLY A 230 21.57 3.93 -25.74
N GLY A 231 20.27 4.15 -25.49
CA GLY A 231 19.71 5.40 -24.98
C GLY A 231 19.27 5.28 -23.52
N GLN A 232 19.36 6.38 -22.77
CA GLN A 232 18.77 6.53 -21.44
C GLN A 232 17.42 7.23 -21.60
N PHE A 233 16.35 6.58 -21.15
CA PHE A 233 15.00 7.11 -21.14
C PHE A 233 14.62 7.46 -19.70
N GLU A 234 14.01 8.62 -19.51
CA GLU A 234 13.47 9.09 -18.24
C GLU A 234 12.03 9.51 -18.45
N SER A 235 11.17 9.23 -17.48
CA SER A 235 9.78 9.68 -17.55
C SER A 235 9.68 11.20 -17.56
N ASP A 236 8.91 11.74 -18.50
CA ASP A 236 8.60 13.17 -18.58
C ASP A 236 7.32 13.57 -17.81
N THR A 237 6.62 12.58 -17.23
CA THR A 237 5.38 12.82 -16.48
C THR A 237 5.65 13.65 -15.23
N ALA A 238 4.84 14.69 -15.01
CA ALA A 238 4.95 15.53 -13.83
C ALA A 238 4.68 14.72 -12.55
N LYS A 239 5.35 15.03 -11.43
CA LYS A 239 5.22 14.28 -10.16
C LYS A 239 3.77 14.30 -9.65
N GLU A 240 3.10 15.43 -9.79
CA GLU A 240 1.69 15.62 -9.46
C GLU A 240 0.74 14.82 -10.35
N ALA A 241 1.18 14.25 -11.48
CA ALA A 241 0.35 13.38 -12.31
C ALA A 241 0.29 11.93 -11.79
N ARG A 242 1.19 11.55 -10.88
CA ARG A 242 1.47 10.15 -10.52
C ARG A 242 0.72 9.68 -9.27
N GLY A 243 0.60 8.37 -9.12
CA GLY A 243 -0.14 7.74 -8.03
C GLY A 243 -1.65 7.87 -8.18
N VAL A 244 -2.37 7.46 -7.13
CA VAL A 244 -3.84 7.47 -7.10
C VAL A 244 -4.30 8.56 -6.17
N LEU A 245 -5.05 9.52 -6.71
CA LEU A 245 -5.72 10.57 -5.93
C LEU A 245 -7.14 10.12 -5.58
N ILE A 246 -7.44 10.03 -4.29
CA ILE A 246 -8.80 9.80 -3.81
C ILE A 246 -9.29 11.06 -3.11
N ASP A 247 -10.30 11.69 -3.70
CA ASP A 247 -11.06 12.76 -3.07
C ASP A 247 -12.43 12.22 -2.65
N PRO A 248 -12.69 12.04 -1.34
CA PRO A 248 -13.99 11.59 -0.83
C PRO A 248 -15.15 12.53 -1.18
N ALA A 249 -14.87 13.79 -1.53
CA ALA A 249 -15.89 14.74 -1.99
C ALA A 249 -16.27 14.53 -3.47
N GLN A 250 -15.46 13.80 -4.24
CA GLN A 250 -15.71 13.53 -5.65
C GLN A 250 -16.13 12.06 -5.86
N PRO A 251 -17.33 11.79 -6.41
CA PRO A 251 -17.82 10.43 -6.60
C PRO A 251 -16.95 9.64 -7.58
N ASP A 252 -16.27 10.31 -8.51
CA ASP A 252 -15.56 9.66 -9.60
C ASP A 252 -14.26 8.98 -9.16
N SER A 253 -13.70 9.29 -7.97
CA SER A 253 -12.49 8.62 -7.48
C SER A 253 -12.76 7.57 -6.38
N ILE A 254 -13.99 7.56 -5.84
CA ILE A 254 -14.29 6.76 -4.65
C ILE A 254 -14.38 5.26 -4.92
N HIS A 255 -14.64 4.86 -6.18
CA HIS A 255 -14.69 3.46 -6.57
C HIS A 255 -13.31 2.77 -6.45
N SER A 256 -12.23 3.56 -6.53
CA SER A 256 -10.84 3.10 -6.34
C SER A 256 -10.43 3.01 -4.87
N LEU A 257 -11.24 3.53 -3.93
CA LEU A 257 -10.99 3.43 -2.50
C LEU A 257 -11.25 2.01 -2.01
N PHE A 258 -10.19 1.31 -1.64
CA PHE A 258 -10.31 -0.06 -1.16
C PHE A 258 -10.48 -0.14 0.37
N CYS A 259 -9.62 0.56 1.12
CA CYS A 259 -9.69 0.56 2.58
C CYS A 259 -9.14 1.84 3.19
N GLN A 260 -9.84 2.41 4.17
CA GLN A 260 -9.36 3.52 4.99
C GLN A 260 -8.72 3.05 6.31
N GLY A 261 -7.75 3.81 6.80
CA GLY A 261 -7.01 3.49 8.02
C GLY A 261 -5.93 2.43 7.81
N VAL A 262 -5.33 2.37 6.61
CA VAL A 262 -4.17 1.53 6.32
C VAL A 262 -2.93 2.39 6.53
N GLY A 263 -2.26 2.22 7.67
CA GLY A 263 -1.07 3.02 7.99
C GLY A 263 0.15 2.65 7.16
N GLN A 264 0.30 1.37 6.83
CA GLN A 264 1.44 0.84 6.08
C GLN A 264 0.94 -0.25 5.13
N PHE A 265 1.52 -0.30 3.93
CA PHE A 265 1.31 -1.37 2.97
C PHE A 265 2.67 -1.84 2.46
N MET A 266 2.95 -3.13 2.67
CA MET A 266 4.23 -3.73 2.35
C MET A 266 4.01 -5.00 1.53
N VAL A 267 4.78 -5.14 0.46
CA VAL A 267 4.82 -6.31 -0.42
C VAL A 267 6.23 -6.88 -0.35
N GLN A 268 6.35 -8.18 -0.10
CA GLN A 268 7.61 -8.89 -0.17
C GLN A 268 7.42 -10.20 -0.91
N GLY A 269 8.40 -10.61 -1.71
CA GLY A 269 8.40 -11.94 -2.31
C GLY A 269 9.32 -12.89 -1.56
N TRP A 270 9.01 -14.18 -1.65
CA TRP A 270 9.87 -15.23 -1.12
C TRP A 270 11.09 -15.44 -2.04
N ASN A 271 12.30 -15.42 -1.47
CA ASN A 271 13.53 -15.73 -2.20
C ASN A 271 14.11 -17.05 -1.67
N ASP A 272 14.03 -18.11 -2.49
CA ASP A 272 14.54 -19.45 -2.13
C ASP A 272 16.07 -19.51 -2.03
N GLN A 273 16.81 -18.62 -2.69
CA GLN A 273 18.28 -18.58 -2.62
C GLN A 273 18.78 -17.99 -1.30
N LEU A 274 18.03 -17.03 -0.76
CA LEU A 274 18.36 -16.33 0.49
C LEU A 274 17.57 -16.87 1.70
N ASP A 275 16.63 -17.81 1.47
CA ASP A 275 15.72 -18.39 2.47
C ASP A 275 14.98 -17.32 3.31
N ARG A 276 14.55 -16.23 2.65
CA ARG A 276 13.90 -15.09 3.32
C ARG A 276 12.97 -14.29 2.41
N TRP A 277 12.19 -13.42 3.03
CA TRP A 277 11.33 -12.45 2.35
C TRP A 277 12.12 -11.20 1.92
N ILE A 278 11.96 -10.76 0.68
CA ILE A 278 12.65 -9.58 0.12
C ILE A 278 11.67 -8.60 -0.56
N PRO A 279 11.95 -7.29 -0.58
CA PRO A 279 13.08 -6.63 0.08
C PRO A 279 12.81 -6.34 1.56
N ALA A 280 13.84 -6.42 2.39
CA ALA A 280 13.87 -6.01 3.79
C ALA A 280 14.78 -4.78 3.98
N VAL A 281 14.38 -3.87 4.87
CA VAL A 281 15.14 -2.64 5.16
C VAL A 281 16.41 -2.97 5.93
N ASP A 282 16.31 -3.87 6.90
CA ASP A 282 17.40 -4.37 7.72
C ASP A 282 17.14 -5.87 7.91
N PRO A 283 17.67 -6.72 7.01
CA PRO A 283 17.46 -8.16 7.01
C PRO A 283 17.90 -8.88 8.29
N ASN A 284 18.99 -8.45 8.94
CA ASN A 284 19.54 -9.11 10.12
C ASN A 284 19.08 -8.48 11.46
N GLU A 285 18.35 -7.36 11.40
CA GLU A 285 17.83 -6.57 12.52
C GLU A 285 18.90 -6.03 13.47
N ASP A 286 20.13 -5.81 12.99
CA ASP A 286 21.24 -5.29 13.80
C ASP A 286 21.28 -3.74 13.88
N GLY A 287 20.43 -3.06 13.11
CA GLY A 287 20.31 -1.61 13.06
C GLY A 287 21.30 -0.92 12.11
N ASP A 288 22.20 -1.65 11.47
CA ASP A 288 22.97 -1.23 10.31
C ASP A 288 22.12 -1.45 9.04
N LEU A 289 22.32 -0.62 8.01
CA LEU A 289 21.63 -0.74 6.73
C LEU A 289 22.55 -1.28 5.63
N ALA A 290 23.78 -1.67 5.96
CA ALA A 290 24.75 -2.18 4.99
C ALA A 290 24.22 -3.39 4.19
N ASP A 291 23.47 -4.27 4.83
CA ASP A 291 22.85 -5.47 4.25
C ASP A 291 21.45 -5.23 3.67
N SER A 292 20.91 -4.01 3.77
CA SER A 292 19.58 -3.63 3.28
C SER A 292 19.34 -4.07 1.84
N ASP A 293 18.13 -4.52 1.50
CA ASP A 293 17.78 -4.76 0.08
C ASP A 293 17.48 -3.46 -0.68
N PHE A 294 17.41 -2.34 0.03
CA PHE A 294 17.12 -1.02 -0.52
C PHE A 294 18.39 -0.33 -1.03
N ILE A 295 18.17 0.65 -1.91
CA ILE A 295 19.23 1.53 -2.39
C ILE A 295 19.57 2.48 -1.24
N LEU A 296 20.86 2.62 -0.97
CA LEU A 296 21.36 3.49 0.10
C LEU A 296 21.92 4.77 -0.50
N THR A 297 21.91 5.83 0.31
CA THR A 297 22.66 7.05 0.04
C THR A 297 24.16 6.77 -0.07
N SER A 298 24.91 7.71 -0.66
CA SER A 298 26.36 7.57 -0.85
C SER A 298 27.17 7.34 0.43
N ASP A 299 26.65 7.79 1.58
CA ASP A 299 27.25 7.57 2.90
C ASP A 299 26.90 6.19 3.51
N LYS A 300 26.04 5.40 2.84
CA LYS A 300 25.54 4.07 3.24
C LYS A 300 24.84 4.02 4.60
N LYS A 301 24.38 5.17 5.12
CA LYS A 301 23.76 5.25 6.45
C LYS A 301 22.25 5.36 6.41
N ARG A 302 21.68 5.65 5.23
CA ARG A 302 20.25 5.86 5.03
C ARG A 302 19.82 5.24 3.72
N LEU A 303 18.54 4.92 3.64
CA LEU A 303 17.90 4.62 2.36
C LEU A 303 17.89 5.89 1.51
N ASP A 304 18.11 5.73 0.21
CA ASP A 304 18.01 6.82 -0.75
C ASP A 304 16.54 7.21 -0.93
N PRO A 305 16.15 8.45 -0.59
CA PRO A 305 14.75 8.88 -0.69
C PRO A 305 14.27 9.08 -2.13
N GLU A 306 15.17 9.19 -3.10
CA GLU A 306 14.84 9.44 -4.51
C GLU A 306 14.96 8.17 -5.37
N ASN A 307 15.54 7.09 -4.83
CA ASN A 307 15.79 5.86 -5.56
C ASN A 307 15.18 4.65 -4.82
N ASP A 308 13.97 4.28 -5.23
CA ASP A 308 13.30 3.08 -4.75
C ASP A 308 13.73 1.84 -5.55
N PRO A 309 13.97 0.69 -4.91
CA PRO A 309 14.09 -0.55 -5.64
C PRO A 309 12.77 -0.91 -6.33
N GLY A 310 12.88 -1.47 -7.52
CA GLY A 310 11.72 -1.88 -8.32
C GLY A 310 11.95 -3.19 -9.07
N LEU A 311 10.84 -3.80 -9.48
CA LEU A 311 10.80 -4.99 -10.30
C LEU A 311 9.82 -4.77 -11.44
N TRP A 312 10.25 -5.08 -12.65
CA TRP A 312 9.37 -5.11 -13.81
C TRP A 312 9.56 -6.40 -14.61
N TYR A 313 8.61 -7.30 -14.47
CA TYR A 313 8.56 -8.57 -15.18
C TYR A 313 7.61 -8.46 -16.39
N PRO A 314 7.87 -9.15 -17.53
CA PRO A 314 9.10 -9.88 -17.87
C PRO A 314 10.16 -8.98 -18.56
N ARG A 315 9.91 -7.67 -18.68
CA ARG A 315 10.61 -6.80 -19.65
C ARG A 315 11.66 -5.87 -19.08
N GLY A 316 11.68 -5.68 -17.76
CA GLY A 316 12.65 -4.83 -17.09
C GLY A 316 13.70 -5.63 -16.33
N GLY A 317 14.81 -4.97 -16.03
CA GLY A 317 15.76 -5.47 -15.03
C GLY A 317 15.11 -5.37 -13.65
N SER A 318 15.28 -6.39 -12.82
CA SER A 318 15.02 -6.29 -11.38
C SER A 318 16.10 -5.39 -10.77
N SER A 319 15.72 -4.30 -10.10
CA SER A 319 16.68 -3.47 -9.35
C SER A 319 16.87 -3.96 -7.91
N LEU A 320 16.27 -5.09 -7.54
CA LEU A 320 16.69 -5.83 -6.35
C LEU A 320 18.14 -6.27 -6.59
N ARG A 321 19.01 -6.00 -5.60
CA ARG A 321 20.48 -6.00 -5.62
C ARG A 321 21.22 -7.15 -6.33
N ASP A 322 20.54 -8.15 -6.87
CA ASP A 322 21.13 -9.21 -7.69
C ASP A 322 20.18 -9.66 -8.82
N PRO A 323 20.27 -9.05 -10.03
CA PRO A 323 19.50 -9.46 -11.21
C PRO A 323 20.09 -10.68 -11.93
N ASN A 324 20.92 -11.52 -11.28
CA ASN A 324 21.50 -12.72 -11.89
C ASN A 324 20.49 -13.83 -12.22
N PHE A 325 19.21 -13.49 -12.39
CA PHE A 325 18.23 -14.40 -12.97
C PHE A 325 18.40 -14.39 -14.51
N PRO A 326 18.59 -15.55 -15.15
CA PRO A 326 18.84 -15.61 -16.58
C PRO A 326 17.70 -14.96 -17.39
N VAL A 327 18.01 -13.98 -18.25
CA VAL A 327 17.01 -13.26 -19.06
C VAL A 327 16.17 -14.22 -19.93
N ASN A 328 16.77 -15.32 -20.37
CA ASN A 328 16.10 -16.37 -21.13
C ASN A 328 15.15 -17.25 -20.30
N GLN A 329 15.09 -17.05 -18.98
CA GLN A 329 14.14 -17.70 -18.07
C GLN A 329 13.12 -16.69 -17.53
N ILE A 330 13.15 -15.42 -17.96
CA ILE A 330 12.13 -14.43 -17.60
C ILE A 330 10.91 -14.62 -18.52
N ASP A 331 10.20 -15.72 -18.30
CA ASP A 331 9.02 -16.11 -19.06
C ASP A 331 7.96 -16.76 -18.16
N GLN A 332 6.81 -17.10 -18.74
CA GLN A 332 5.68 -17.67 -18.01
C GLN A 332 6.03 -19.05 -17.42
N ASP A 333 6.78 -19.87 -18.15
CA ASP A 333 7.06 -21.27 -17.80
C ASP A 333 8.01 -21.37 -16.60
N HIS A 334 8.90 -20.39 -16.47
CA HIS A 334 9.86 -20.28 -15.37
C HIS A 334 9.45 -19.26 -14.31
N PHE A 335 8.24 -18.68 -14.40
CA PHE A 335 7.76 -17.64 -13.48
C PHE A 335 7.97 -18.03 -12.01
N ASN A 336 7.62 -19.26 -11.65
CA ASN A 336 7.70 -19.76 -10.27
C ASN A 336 9.15 -19.87 -9.73
N LEU A 337 10.16 -19.76 -10.59
CA LEU A 337 11.58 -19.85 -10.24
C LEU A 337 12.20 -18.49 -9.94
N ILE A 338 11.49 -17.39 -10.20
CA ILE A 338 12.00 -16.03 -10.04
C ILE A 338 12.13 -15.71 -8.54
N PRO A 339 13.35 -15.52 -8.00
CA PRO A 339 13.53 -15.21 -6.58
C PRO A 339 12.87 -13.88 -6.23
N GLY A 340 12.03 -13.86 -5.19
CA GLY A 340 11.33 -12.65 -4.75
C GLY A 340 10.08 -12.30 -5.56
N LEU A 341 9.61 -13.18 -6.44
CA LEU A 341 8.33 -12.99 -7.15
C LEU A 341 7.59 -14.31 -7.40
N GLY A 342 8.28 -15.36 -7.81
CA GLY A 342 7.68 -16.52 -8.47
C GLY A 342 6.79 -17.40 -7.59
N ARG A 343 7.19 -17.61 -6.34
CA ARG A 343 6.57 -18.62 -5.47
C ARG A 343 5.44 -18.07 -4.61
N ALA A 344 5.72 -17.00 -3.87
CA ALA A 344 4.76 -16.44 -2.93
C ALA A 344 5.03 -14.95 -2.70
N LEU A 345 3.94 -14.21 -2.49
CA LEU A 345 3.95 -12.81 -2.07
C LEU A 345 3.37 -12.69 -0.67
N LYS A 346 4.09 -11.98 0.19
CA LYS A 346 3.69 -11.63 1.54
C LYS A 346 3.28 -10.17 1.58
N PHE A 347 2.04 -9.93 1.95
CA PHE A 347 1.46 -8.62 2.16
C PHE A 347 1.42 -8.32 3.65
N THR A 348 1.96 -7.18 4.08
CA THR A 348 1.90 -6.74 5.47
C THR A 348 1.20 -5.39 5.55
N PHE A 349 0.21 -5.30 6.44
CA PHE A 349 -0.61 -4.12 6.63
C PHE A 349 -0.62 -3.71 8.09
N THR A 350 -0.55 -2.41 8.38
CA THR A 350 -0.87 -1.88 9.71
C THR A 350 -2.23 -1.20 9.65
N LEU A 351 -3.24 -1.77 10.31
CA LEU A 351 -4.62 -1.32 10.25
C LEU A 351 -5.03 -0.55 11.50
N TYR A 352 -5.76 0.54 11.30
CA TYR A 352 -6.29 1.42 12.34
C TYR A 352 -7.82 1.41 12.33
N ASP A 353 -8.40 1.61 13.51
CA ASP A 353 -9.83 1.88 13.62
C ASP A 353 -10.14 3.35 13.24
N SER A 354 -11.34 3.58 12.73
CA SER A 354 -11.82 4.89 12.26
C SER A 354 -11.73 6.00 13.33
N ARG A 355 -11.77 5.63 14.61
CA ARG A 355 -11.76 6.56 15.76
C ARG A 355 -10.38 6.69 16.40
N ASN A 356 -9.37 5.98 15.89
CA ASN A 356 -8.03 5.92 16.45
C ASN A 356 -8.04 5.64 17.97
N LEU A 357 -8.85 4.67 18.39
CA LEU A 357 -8.88 4.15 19.76
C LEU A 357 -7.65 3.26 20.02
N ILE A 358 -7.19 2.51 19.01
CA ILE A 358 -5.98 1.68 19.07
C ILE A 358 -4.82 2.47 18.44
N LYS A 359 -4.06 3.19 19.29
CA LYS A 359 -3.12 4.24 18.87
C LYS A 359 -2.01 3.82 17.91
N ASN A 360 -1.59 2.56 17.96
CA ASN A 360 -0.53 2.03 17.11
C ASN A 360 -1.08 1.16 15.97
N GLY A 361 -2.41 1.08 15.84
CA GLY A 361 -3.06 0.11 14.96
C GLY A 361 -2.74 -1.34 15.35
N ARG A 362 -2.96 -2.25 14.41
CA ARG A 362 -2.53 -3.65 14.49
C ARG A 362 -1.90 -4.05 13.17
N THR A 363 -0.74 -4.71 13.23
CA THR A 363 -0.04 -5.21 12.05
C THR A 363 -0.44 -6.66 11.77
N PHE A 364 -0.76 -6.94 10.51
CA PHE A 364 -1.14 -8.27 10.03
C PHE A 364 -0.33 -8.61 8.78
N THR A 365 -0.16 -9.91 8.57
CA THR A 365 0.53 -10.47 7.42
C THR A 365 -0.38 -11.47 6.74
N HIS A 366 -0.47 -11.40 5.42
CA HIS A 366 -1.16 -12.35 4.56
C HIS A 366 -0.21 -12.86 3.48
N ILE A 367 -0.24 -14.16 3.19
CA ILE A 367 0.64 -14.77 2.19
C ILE A 367 -0.23 -15.34 1.08
N VAL A 368 0.07 -14.92 -0.14
CA VAL A 368 -0.53 -15.44 -1.36
C VAL A 368 0.49 -16.32 -2.05
N TYR A 369 0.14 -17.57 -2.27
CA TYR A 369 0.94 -18.54 -3.02
C TYR A 369 0.61 -18.44 -4.51
N LEU A 370 1.64 -18.27 -5.34
CA LEU A 370 1.52 -18.09 -6.79
C LEU A 370 1.88 -19.35 -7.58
N ASP A 371 2.37 -20.39 -6.91
CA ASP A 371 2.81 -21.66 -7.49
C ASP A 371 1.66 -22.66 -7.75
N ASN A 372 0.44 -22.34 -7.32
CA ASN A 372 -0.76 -23.17 -7.51
C ASN A 372 -1.33 -23.13 -8.94
#